data_AF-A0A971XVY0-F1
#
_entry.id   AF-A0A971XVY0-F1
#
_cell.length_a   1.000
_cell.length_b   1.000
_cell.length_c   1.000
_cell.angle_alpha   90.00
_cell.angle_beta   90.00
_cell.angle_gamma   90.00
#
_symmetry.space_group_name_H-M   'P 1'
#
loop_
_entity.id
_entity.type
_entity.pdbx_description
1 polymer ?
#
loop_
_entity_poly.entity_id
_entity_poly.type
_entity_poly.pdbx_seq_one_letter_code
_entity_poly.pdbx_strand_id
1 'polypeptide(L)'
;MVKGIASGFGIDPASVTSPTFALIHEYTGDVPLFHFDAYRLKQPEEWENLGYEEYLRRSGISVVEWGGLVEPYLPSEYLEVQIEREEAQENGRTIEFRPIGRRFHQVIQELGKELQHADFSYRYCDNDR
;
A
#
# COMPACT_ATOMS: atom_id res chain seq x y z
N MET A 1 1.70 8.40 -3.31
CA MET A 1 1.24 7.04 -3.62
C MET A 1 -0.27 6.91 -3.44
N VAL A 2 -0.83 7.04 -2.22
CA VAL A 2 -2.25 6.76 -1.94
C VAL A 2 -3.22 7.54 -2.85
N LYS A 3 -2.95 8.82 -3.12
CA LYS A 3 -3.70 9.64 -4.09
C LYS A 3 -3.78 9.01 -5.49
N GLY A 4 -2.69 8.41 -5.97
CA GLY A 4 -2.65 7.74 -7.27
C GLY A 4 -3.45 6.44 -7.26
N ILE A 5 -3.35 5.65 -6.18
CA ILE A 5 -4.18 4.45 -5.98
C ILE A 5 -5.66 4.84 -5.98
N ALA A 6 -6.03 5.84 -5.17
CA ALA A 6 -7.39 6.35 -5.07
C ALA A 6 -7.95 6.79 -6.44
N SER A 7 -7.16 7.52 -7.22
CA SER A 7 -7.52 7.92 -8.59
C SER A 7 -7.85 6.72 -9.48
N GLY A 8 -7.12 5.61 -9.35
CA GLY A 8 -7.34 4.39 -10.11
C GLY A 8 -8.64 3.66 -9.76
N PHE A 9 -9.25 3.98 -8.61
CA PHE A 9 -10.53 3.42 -8.15
C PHE A 9 -11.67 4.45 -8.14
N GLY A 10 -11.54 5.52 -8.94
CA GLY A 10 -12.61 6.51 -9.11
C GLY A 10 -12.79 7.46 -7.92
N ILE A 11 -11.82 7.53 -7.01
CA ILE A 11 -11.83 8.45 -5.86
C ILE A 11 -11.08 9.73 -6.24
N ASP A 12 -11.66 10.89 -5.96
CA ASP A 12 -11.01 12.19 -6.19
C ASP A 12 -9.69 12.29 -5.40
N PRO A 13 -8.53 12.41 -6.07
CA PRO A 13 -7.24 12.54 -5.39
C PRO A 13 -7.14 13.79 -4.50
N ALA A 14 -7.95 14.82 -4.74
CA ALA A 14 -8.00 16.02 -3.92
C ALA A 14 -8.67 15.80 -2.56
N SER A 15 -9.60 14.83 -2.45
CA SER A 15 -10.25 14.49 -1.18
C SER A 15 -9.39 13.58 -0.29
N VAL A 16 -8.37 12.93 -0.85
CA VAL A 16 -7.50 12.00 -0.12
C VAL A 16 -6.44 12.76 0.67
N THR A 17 -6.48 12.60 1.99
CA THR A 17 -5.54 13.21 2.95
C THR A 17 -4.94 12.15 3.86
N SER A 18 -3.75 12.40 4.41
CA SER A 18 -3.15 11.50 5.41
C SER A 18 -4.05 11.47 6.65
N PRO A 19 -4.36 10.29 7.23
CA PRO A 19 -5.15 10.14 8.43
C PRO A 19 -4.34 10.49 9.69
N THR A 20 -3.68 11.66 9.68
CA THR A 20 -2.71 12.12 10.68
C THR A 20 -3.25 12.11 12.12
N PHE A 21 -4.57 12.21 12.29
CA PHE A 21 -5.24 12.19 13.60
C PHE A 21 -6.29 11.09 13.75
N ALA A 22 -6.87 10.62 12.64
CA ALA A 22 -7.94 9.62 12.66
C ALA A 22 -7.42 8.18 12.69
N LEU A 23 -6.12 7.97 12.43
CA LEU A 23 -5.45 6.67 12.23
C LEU A 23 -5.97 5.88 11.01
N ILE A 24 -7.24 6.06 10.63
CA ILE A 24 -7.91 5.47 9.48
C ILE A 24 -8.76 6.54 8.77
N HIS A 25 -8.68 6.60 7.44
CA HIS A 25 -9.67 7.25 6.58
C HIS A 25 -10.33 6.21 5.66
N GLU A 26 -11.65 6.31 5.49
CA GLU A 26 -12.41 5.52 4.53
C GLU A 26 -12.86 6.43 3.38
N TYR A 27 -12.63 5.98 2.15
CA TYR A 27 -13.03 6.68 0.94
C TYR A 27 -13.93 5.79 0.09
N THR A 28 -15.04 6.35 -0.39
CA THR A 28 -15.97 5.66 -1.29
C THR A 28 -15.60 5.95 -2.74
N GLY A 29 -15.40 4.90 -3.52
CA GLY A 29 -15.18 4.92 -4.98
C GLY A 29 -15.77 3.66 -5.61
N ASP A 30 -15.26 3.26 -6.77
CA ASP A 30 -15.67 2.00 -7.43
C ASP A 30 -15.40 0.79 -6.53
N VAL A 31 -14.29 0.86 -5.79
CA VAL A 31 -13.92 -0.04 -4.70
C VAL A 31 -13.59 0.82 -3.47
N PRO A 32 -14.15 0.52 -2.28
CA PRO A 32 -13.81 1.26 -1.06
C PRO A 32 -12.31 1.19 -0.76
N LEU A 33 -11.73 2.33 -0.38
CA LEU A 33 -10.33 2.45 0.04
C LEU A 33 -10.25 2.77 1.53
N PHE A 34 -9.54 1.92 2.28
CA PHE A 34 -9.22 2.11 3.69
C PHE A 34 -7.75 2.51 3.81
N HIS A 35 -7.49 3.72 4.25
CA HIS A 35 -6.15 4.28 4.37
C HIS A 35 -5.78 4.37 5.85
N PHE A 36 -4.77 3.61 6.25
CA PHE A 36 -4.22 3.59 7.60
C PHE A 36 -2.86 4.29 7.65
N ASP A 37 -2.55 4.90 8.78
CA ASP A 37 -1.21 5.43 9.09
C ASP A 37 -0.75 4.92 10.46
N ALA A 38 0.14 3.91 10.45
CA ALA A 38 0.65 3.27 11.66
C ALA A 38 1.78 4.08 12.35
N TYR A 39 2.30 5.15 11.73
CA TYR A 39 3.40 5.93 12.30
C TYR A 39 3.09 6.53 13.66
N ARG A 40 1.81 6.82 13.91
CA ARG A 40 1.33 7.48 15.12
C ARG A 40 1.02 6.54 16.27
N LEU A 41 1.06 5.23 16.03
CA LEU A 41 0.87 4.25 17.10
C LEU A 41 2.05 4.34 18.05
N LYS A 42 1.76 4.49 19.34
CA LYS A 42 2.80 4.48 20.37
C LYS A 42 3.28 3.07 20.66
N GLN A 43 2.38 2.11 20.48
CA GLN A 43 2.61 0.69 20.71
C GLN A 43 1.84 -0.11 19.65
N PRO A 44 2.38 -1.21 19.12
CA PRO A 44 1.69 -2.01 18.10
C PRO A 44 0.30 -2.50 18.54
N GLU A 45 0.09 -2.73 19.84
CA GLU A 45 -1.19 -3.13 20.44
C GLU A 45 -2.30 -2.07 20.28
N GLU A 46 -1.95 -0.80 20.07
CA GLU A 46 -2.93 0.24 19.74
C GLU A 46 -3.66 -0.05 18.42
N TRP A 47 -3.05 -0.84 17.54
CA TRP A 47 -3.65 -1.30 16.29
C TRP A 47 -4.90 -2.16 16.52
N GLU A 48 -4.86 -3.06 17.51
CA GLU A 48 -6.01 -3.91 17.87
C GLU A 48 -7.23 -3.08 18.30
N ASN A 49 -6.98 -2.01 19.06
CA ASN A 49 -8.02 -1.10 19.54
C ASN A 49 -8.71 -0.32 18.40
N LEU A 50 -8.12 -0.27 17.20
CA LEU A 50 -8.74 0.37 16.04
C LEU A 50 -9.83 -0.49 15.37
N GLY A 51 -9.95 -1.77 15.76
CA GLY A 51 -10.82 -2.70 15.06
C GLY A 51 -10.36 -2.97 13.62
N TYR A 52 -9.04 -2.88 13.38
CA TYR A 52 -8.42 -2.99 12.05
C TYR A 52 -8.86 -4.24 11.29
N GLU A 53 -9.11 -5.34 11.99
CA GLU A 53 -9.49 -6.63 11.40
C GLU A 53 -10.78 -6.53 10.60
N GLU A 54 -11.75 -5.72 11.05
CA GLU A 54 -13.02 -5.56 10.34
C GLU A 54 -12.78 -4.93 8.97
N TYR A 55 -11.93 -3.90 8.91
CA TYR A 55 -11.57 -3.24 7.66
C TYR A 55 -10.74 -4.12 6.74
N LEU A 56 -9.75 -4.86 7.26
CA LEU A 56 -8.93 -5.77 6.45
C LEU A 56 -9.74 -6.94 5.86
N ARG A 57 -10.84 -7.34 6.51
CA ARG A 57 -11.75 -8.37 6.01
C ARG A 57 -12.84 -7.84 5.08
N ARG A 58 -13.12 -6.52 5.08
CA ARG A 58 -14.12 -5.91 4.20
C ARG A 58 -13.69 -6.01 2.75
N SER A 59 -14.68 -6.14 1.86
CA SER A 59 -14.44 -6.03 0.42
C SER A 59 -14.02 -4.59 0.09
N GLY A 60 -12.75 -4.42 -0.23
CA GLY A 60 -12.13 -3.12 -0.49
C GLY A 60 -10.63 -3.25 -0.65
N ILE A 61 -9.94 -2.10 -0.65
CA ILE A 61 -8.49 -2.01 -0.70
C ILE A 61 -8.02 -1.35 0.58
N SER A 62 -7.08 -1.99 1.27
CA SER A 62 -6.45 -1.43 2.44
C SER A 62 -5.03 -1.00 2.10
N VAL A 63 -4.70 0.26 2.39
CA VAL A 63 -3.34 0.80 2.27
C VAL A 63 -2.87 1.19 3.66
N VAL A 64 -1.82 0.52 4.13
CA VAL A 64 -1.23 0.75 5.46
C VAL A 64 0.11 1.45 5.30
N GLU A 65 0.14 2.75 5.57
CA GLU A 65 1.42 3.47 5.69
C GLU A 65 2.12 3.05 6.97
N TRP A 66 3.46 2.91 6.90
CA TRP A 66 4.29 2.42 7.99
C TRP A 66 3.92 1.02 8.50
N GLY A 67 3.42 0.17 7.60
CA GLY A 67 2.95 -1.19 7.91
C GLY A 67 3.96 -2.08 8.65
N GLY A 68 5.27 -1.86 8.47
CA GLY A 68 6.32 -2.59 9.21
C GLY A 68 6.25 -2.41 10.73
N LEU A 69 5.62 -1.35 11.24
CA LEU A 69 5.40 -1.15 12.68
C LEU A 69 4.30 -2.07 13.25
N VAL A 70 3.44 -2.60 12.37
CA VAL A 70 2.29 -3.47 12.72
C VAL A 70 2.33 -4.78 11.94
N GLU A 71 3.51 -5.19 11.45
CA GLU A 71 3.69 -6.40 10.63
C GLU A 71 3.05 -7.66 11.25
N PRO A 72 3.15 -7.92 12.57
CA PRO A 72 2.52 -9.10 13.17
C PRO A 72 0.98 -9.12 13.07
N TYR A 73 0.35 -7.97 12.80
CA TYR A 73 -1.09 -7.80 12.68
C TYR A 73 -1.57 -7.73 11.22
N LEU A 74 -0.65 -7.71 10.26
CA LEU A 74 -1.00 -7.73 8.84
C LEU A 74 -1.53 -9.11 8.44
N PRO A 75 -2.36 -9.20 7.38
CA PRO A 75 -2.84 -10.49 6.91
C PRO A 75 -1.67 -11.35 6.41
N SER A 76 -1.87 -12.66 6.29
CA SER A 76 -0.81 -13.57 5.80
C SER A 76 -0.39 -13.33 4.34
N GLU A 77 -1.19 -12.57 3.59
CA GLU A 77 -0.89 -12.18 2.21
C GLU A 77 -1.10 -10.67 2.04
N TYR A 78 -0.06 -9.95 1.60
CA TYR A 78 -0.09 -8.52 1.33
C TYR A 78 0.98 -8.16 0.29
N LEU A 79 0.89 -6.95 -0.28
CA LEU A 79 1.96 -6.40 -1.10
C LEU A 79 2.71 -5.34 -0.30
N GLU A 80 3.97 -5.62 0.03
CA GLU A 80 4.85 -4.59 0.59
C GLU A 80 5.31 -3.65 -0.52
N VAL A 81 5.25 -2.34 -0.25
CA VAL A 81 5.73 -1.29 -1.16
C VAL A 81 6.75 -0.45 -0.42
N GLN A 82 8.01 -0.52 -0.85
CA GLN A 82 9.10 0.28 -0.31
C GLN A 82 9.38 1.44 -1.26
N ILE A 83 9.50 2.65 -0.72
CA ILE A 83 9.78 3.86 -1.51
C ILE A 83 11.02 4.53 -0.94
N GLU A 84 12.08 4.58 -1.73
CA GLU A 84 13.36 5.17 -1.35
C GLU A 84 13.68 6.39 -2.21
N ARG A 85 14.41 7.36 -1.62
CA ARG A 85 14.90 8.51 -2.38
C ARG A 85 16.15 8.12 -3.15
N GLU A 86 16.21 8.51 -4.42
CA GLU A 86 17.46 8.41 -5.17
C GLU A 86 18.37 9.57 -4.82
N GLU A 87 19.65 9.28 -4.55
CA GLU A 87 20.64 10.32 -4.23
C GLU A 87 21.03 11.13 -5.48
N ALA A 88 21.02 10.49 -6.66
CA ALA A 88 21.49 11.09 -7.91
C ALA A 88 20.48 12.04 -8.58
N GLN A 89 19.22 12.02 -8.17
CA GLN A 89 18.14 12.82 -8.74
C GLN A 89 17.30 13.45 -7.63
N GLU A 90 17.20 14.78 -7.60
CA GLU A 90 16.55 15.54 -6.52
C GLU A 90 15.13 15.04 -6.17
N ASN A 91 14.36 14.63 -7.19
CA ASN A 91 13.01 14.08 -7.05
C ASN A 91 12.90 12.61 -7.45
N GLY A 92 14.01 11.93 -7.73
CA GLY A 92 14.02 10.51 -8.12
C GLY A 92 13.61 9.63 -6.94
N ARG A 93 12.82 8.58 -7.23
CA ARG A 93 12.37 7.61 -6.24
C ARG A 93 12.46 6.20 -6.82
N THR A 94 13.05 5.30 -6.06
CA THR A 94 12.94 3.86 -6.32
C THR A 94 11.71 3.34 -5.60
N ILE A 95 10.86 2.61 -6.32
CA ILE A 95 9.70 1.91 -5.74
C ILE A 95 9.94 0.42 -5.92
N GLU A 96 10.03 -0.31 -4.81
CA GLU A 96 10.15 -1.76 -4.79
C GLU A 96 8.84 -2.38 -4.33
N PHE A 97 8.39 -3.39 -5.05
CA PHE A 97 7.18 -4.16 -4.75
C PHE A 97 7.57 -5.57 -4.33
N ARG A 98 7.27 -5.96 -3.09
CA ARG A 98 7.56 -7.30 -2.56
C ARG A 98 6.25 -8.03 -2.22
N PRO A 99 5.83 -9.01 -3.04
CA PRO A 99 4.62 -9.76 -2.77
C PRO A 99 4.85 -10.75 -1.62
N ILE A 100 4.00 -10.69 -0.60
CA ILE A 100 3.93 -11.68 0.47
C ILE A 100 2.69 -12.55 0.23
N GLY A 101 2.89 -13.86 0.09
CA GLY A 101 1.82 -14.80 -0.23
C GLY A 101 1.48 -14.90 -1.73
N ARG A 102 0.73 -15.93 -2.12
CA ARG A 102 0.55 -16.31 -3.54
C ARG A 102 -0.30 -15.31 -4.33
N ARG A 103 -1.29 -14.68 -3.70
CA ARG A 103 -2.19 -13.73 -4.36
C ARG A 103 -1.42 -12.60 -5.01
N PHE A 104 -0.47 -12.00 -4.29
CA PHE A 104 0.24 -10.82 -4.78
C PHE A 104 1.38 -11.13 -5.76
N HIS A 105 1.87 -12.37 -5.80
CA HIS A 105 2.81 -12.81 -6.85
C HIS A 105 2.17 -12.68 -8.24
N GLN A 106 0.91 -13.12 -8.39
CA GLN A 106 0.17 -13.00 -9.65
C GLN A 106 -0.04 -11.53 -10.04
N VAL A 107 -0.42 -10.69 -9.08
CA VAL A 107 -0.62 -9.25 -9.30
C VAL A 107 0.66 -8.57 -9.81
N ILE A 108 1.81 -8.88 -9.22
CA ILE A 108 3.09 -8.29 -9.65
C ILE A 108 3.53 -8.78 -11.02
N GLN A 109 3.26 -10.05 -11.36
CA GLN A 109 3.54 -10.55 -12.71
C GLN A 109 2.69 -9.83 -13.78
N GLU A 110 1.41 -9.56 -13.50
CA GLU A 110 0.56 -8.78 -14.40
C GLU A 110 1.02 -7.32 -14.50
N LEU A 111 1.28 -6.68 -13.36
CA LEU A 111 1.81 -5.31 -13.32
C LEU A 111 3.13 -5.19 -14.11
N GLY A 112 4.03 -6.18 -13.99
CA GLY A 112 5.29 -6.21 -14.72
C GLY A 112 5.11 -6.23 -16.24
N LYS A 113 4.07 -6.90 -16.76
CA LYS A 113 3.74 -6.91 -18.20
C LYS A 113 3.24 -5.53 -18.66
N GLU A 114 2.39 -4.89 -17.87
CA GLU A 114 1.90 -3.54 -18.17
C GLU A 114 3.03 -2.50 -18.14
N LEU A 115 3.94 -2.60 -17.17
CA LEU A 115 5.06 -1.67 -17.02
C LEU A 115 6.11 -1.77 -18.14
N GLN A 116 6.25 -2.94 -18.78
CA GLN A 116 7.11 -3.09 -19.97
C GLN A 116 6.69 -2.16 -21.13
N HIS A 117 5.41 -1.81 -21.19
CA HIS A 117 4.87 -0.91 -22.20
C HIS A 117 4.91 0.57 -21.78
N ALA A 118 5.25 0.87 -20.53
CA ALA A 118 5.04 2.18 -19.92
C ALA A 118 6.28 3.11 -19.90
N ASP A 119 7.34 2.80 -20.65
CA ASP A 119 8.58 3.60 -20.72
C ASP A 119 9.25 3.88 -19.35
N PHE A 120 8.94 3.06 -18.34
CA PHE A 120 9.60 3.07 -17.03
C PHE A 120 10.73 2.05 -17.01
N SER A 121 11.87 2.42 -16.42
CA SER A 121 12.91 1.45 -16.09
C SER A 121 12.43 0.55 -14.96
N TYR A 122 12.01 -0.67 -15.28
CA TYR A 122 11.57 -1.67 -14.31
C TYR A 122 12.52 -2.88 -14.31
N ARG A 123 12.79 -3.43 -13.13
CA ARG A 123 13.50 -4.70 -12.94
C ARG A 123 12.66 -5.60 -12.04
N TYR A 124 12.16 -6.69 -12.60
CA TYR A 124 11.59 -7.78 -11.82
C TYR A 124 12.71 -8.73 -11.42
N CYS A 125 12.86 -8.97 -10.11
CA CYS A 125 13.64 -10.08 -9.59
C CYS A 125 12.65 -11.02 -8.91
N ASP A 126 12.49 -12.22 -9.46
CA ASP A 126 11.72 -13.27 -8.82
C ASP A 126 12.52 -13.79 -7.63
N ASN A 127 12.03 -13.56 -6.41
CA ASN A 127 12.69 -13.95 -5.17
C ASN A 127 12.23 -15.33 -4.66
N ASP A 128 11.65 -16.17 -5.54
CA ASP A 128 11.42 -17.59 -5.25
C ASP A 128 12.77 -18.36 -5.14
N ARG A 129 13.46 -18.17 -4.01
CA ARG A 129 14.51 -19.04 -3.46
C ARG A 129 14.44 -19.10 -1.95
#